data_AF-B3E7F4-F1
#
_entry.id   AF-B3E7F4-F1
#
_cell.length_a   1.000
_cell.length_b   1.000
_cell.length_c   1.000
_cell.angle_alpha   90.00
_cell.angle_beta   90.00
_cell.angle_gamma   90.00
#
_symmetry.space_group_name_H-M   'P 1'
#
loop_
_entity.id
_entity.type
_entity.pdbx_description
1 polymer ?
#
loop_
_entity_poly.entity_id
_entity_poly.type
_entity_poly.pdbx_seq_one_letter_code
_entity_poly.pdbx_strand_id
1 'polypeptide(L)'
;MKRTIIALFALVAFSGTAFAADSYEYKGGAMGKVAFPHKAHMKLGCAKCHEGAPKKIEMNKDVAHNKLCVKCHKAEKKGPQGCKDCHKK
;
A
#
# COMPACT_ATOMS: atom_id res chain seq x y z
N MET A 1 -36.69 -28.26 -13.34
CA MET A 1 -35.30 -28.74 -13.48
C MET A 1 -34.47 -27.99 -14.53
N LYS A 2 -35.06 -27.39 -15.59
CA LYS A 2 -34.28 -26.66 -16.63
C LYS A 2 -33.99 -25.18 -16.32
N ARG A 3 -34.76 -24.55 -15.42
CA ARG A 3 -34.61 -23.11 -15.06
C ARG A 3 -33.73 -22.87 -13.82
N THR A 4 -33.56 -23.88 -12.97
CA THR A 4 -32.76 -23.79 -11.75
C THR A 4 -31.25 -23.90 -12.00
N ILE A 5 -30.83 -24.55 -13.09
CA ILE A 5 -29.42 -24.72 -13.45
C ILE A 5 -28.82 -23.42 -14.03
N ILE A 6 -29.64 -22.61 -14.70
CA ILE A 6 -29.20 -21.36 -15.34
C ILE A 6 -28.88 -20.28 -14.29
N ALA A 7 -29.54 -20.32 -13.13
CA ALA A 7 -29.32 -19.36 -12.04
C ALA A 7 -28.02 -19.58 -11.26
N LEU A 8 -27.43 -20.78 -11.31
CA LEU A 8 -26.19 -21.10 -10.58
C LEU A 8 -24.90 -20.68 -11.31
N PHE A 9 -24.95 -20.43 -12.61
CA PHE A 9 -23.78 -20.02 -13.39
C PHE A 9 -23.50 -18.50 -13.35
N ALA A 10 -24.46 -17.69 -12.88
CA ALA A 10 -24.32 -16.24 -12.84
C ALA A 10 -23.56 -15.71 -11.60
N LEU A 11 -23.28 -16.56 -10.60
CA LEU A 11 -22.71 -16.12 -9.32
C LEU A 11 -21.18 -16.22 -9.19
N VAL A 12 -20.46 -16.82 -10.17
CA VAL A 12 -19.02 -17.14 -10.00
C VAL A 12 -18.08 -16.07 -10.59
N ALA A 13 -18.59 -15.05 -11.26
CA ALA A 13 -17.78 -14.16 -12.10
C ALA A 13 -17.15 -12.93 -11.40
N PHE A 14 -17.23 -12.81 -10.07
CA PHE A 14 -16.59 -11.70 -9.35
C PHE A 14 -15.68 -12.18 -8.22
N SER A 15 -14.79 -13.13 -8.51
CA SER A 15 -13.57 -13.29 -7.72
C SER A 15 -12.64 -12.13 -8.06
N GLY A 16 -12.90 -10.97 -7.44
CA GLY A 16 -12.06 -9.78 -7.58
C GLY A 16 -10.66 -10.08 -7.06
N THR A 17 -9.72 -10.35 -7.97
CA THR A 17 -8.30 -10.39 -7.67
C THR A 17 -7.86 -8.99 -7.26
N ALA A 18 -7.67 -8.79 -5.95
CA ALA A 18 -7.11 -7.56 -5.42
C ALA A 18 -5.63 -7.47 -5.80
N PHE A 19 -5.33 -6.95 -6.99
CA PHE A 19 -3.97 -6.62 -7.38
C PHE A 19 -3.46 -5.46 -6.51
N ALA A 20 -2.29 -5.61 -5.92
CA ALA A 20 -1.60 -4.51 -5.25
C ALA A 20 -1.16 -3.48 -6.31
N ALA A 21 -1.33 -2.18 -6.00
CA ALA A 21 -0.91 -1.13 -6.93
C ALA A 21 0.63 -1.02 -6.96
N ASP A 22 1.17 -0.63 -8.12
CA ASP A 22 2.60 -0.38 -8.29
C ASP A 22 3.07 0.86 -7.51
N SER A 23 2.18 1.83 -7.30
CA SER A 23 2.43 3.04 -6.52
C SER A 23 1.16 3.53 -5.82
N TYR A 24 1.34 4.18 -4.67
CA TYR A 24 0.28 4.86 -3.95
C TYR A 24 0.62 6.34 -3.78
N GLU A 25 -0.40 7.16 -3.65
CA GLU A 25 -0.26 8.58 -3.31
C GLU A 25 -1.01 8.85 -2.01
N TYR A 26 -0.34 9.49 -1.06
CA TYR A 26 -0.93 9.90 0.21
C TYR A 26 -1.08 11.42 0.25
N LYS A 27 -2.22 11.88 0.78
CA LYS A 27 -2.41 13.29 1.14
C LYS A 27 -1.47 13.62 2.30
N GLY A 28 -0.35 14.30 2.04
CA GLY A 28 0.58 14.72 3.09
C GLY A 28 0.21 16.05 3.76
N GLY A 29 -1.08 16.39 3.76
CA GLY A 29 -1.62 17.62 4.35
C GLY A 29 -1.05 18.89 3.71
N ALA A 30 -0.80 19.91 4.54
CA ALA A 30 -0.28 21.21 4.10
C ALA A 30 1.13 21.16 3.48
N MET A 31 1.86 20.05 3.66
CA MET A 31 3.23 19.90 3.16
C MET A 31 3.27 19.41 1.70
N GLY A 32 2.16 18.94 1.15
CA GLY A 32 2.08 18.36 -0.19
C GLY A 32 1.92 16.84 -0.17
N LYS A 33 1.68 16.28 -1.34
CA LYS A 33 1.45 14.84 -1.56
C LYS A 33 2.73 14.04 -1.33
N VAL A 34 2.57 12.77 -0.94
CA VAL A 34 3.68 11.82 -0.79
C VAL A 34 3.43 10.66 -1.74
N ALA A 35 4.32 10.49 -2.71
CA ALA A 35 4.31 9.34 -3.60
C ALA A 35 5.06 8.17 -2.95
N PHE A 36 4.43 7.00 -2.94
CA PHE A 36 5.00 5.76 -2.43
C PHE A 36 5.12 4.73 -3.57
N PRO A 37 6.33 4.49 -4.10
CA PRO A 37 6.56 3.49 -5.14
C PRO A 37 6.57 2.09 -4.52
N HIS A 38 5.39 1.51 -4.29
CA HIS A 38 5.21 0.21 -3.65
C HIS A 38 5.98 -0.91 -4.37
N LYS A 39 5.95 -0.94 -5.72
CA LYS A 39 6.69 -1.92 -6.53
C LYS A 39 8.20 -1.92 -6.26
N ALA A 40 8.78 -0.74 -6.03
CA ALA A 40 10.20 -0.63 -5.71
C ALA A 40 10.50 -1.21 -4.32
N HIS A 41 9.58 -1.03 -3.36
CA HIS A 41 9.71 -1.53 -1.99
C HIS A 41 9.42 -3.03 -1.87
N MET A 42 8.63 -3.62 -2.77
CA MET A 42 8.36 -5.07 -2.77
C MET A 42 9.63 -5.91 -2.83
N LYS A 43 10.72 -5.38 -3.42
CA LYS A 43 12.05 -6.02 -3.45
C LYS A 43 12.64 -6.29 -2.06
N LEU A 44 12.17 -5.57 -1.03
CA LEU A 44 12.59 -5.74 0.37
C LEU A 44 11.88 -6.93 1.05
N GLY A 45 10.86 -7.50 0.40
CA GLY A 45 10.00 -8.55 0.95
C GLY A 45 8.76 -8.00 1.66
N CYS A 46 7.63 -8.69 1.49
CA CYS A 46 6.32 -8.25 1.99
C CYS A 46 6.27 -8.09 3.52
N ALA A 47 7.00 -8.96 4.23
CA ALA A 47 7.02 -9.00 5.69
C ALA A 47 7.68 -7.78 6.35
N LYS A 48 8.40 -6.95 5.57
CA LYS A 48 9.00 -5.71 6.10
C LYS A 48 7.95 -4.63 6.42
N CYS A 49 6.76 -4.72 5.82
CA CYS A 49 5.67 -3.76 6.03
C CYS A 49 4.36 -4.43 6.47
N HIS A 50 4.12 -5.67 6.04
CA HIS A 50 2.90 -6.40 6.36
C HIS A 50 3.18 -7.55 7.32
N GLU A 51 2.51 -7.51 8.48
CA GLU A 51 2.48 -8.65 9.38
C GLU A 51 1.45 -9.67 8.86
N GLY A 52 1.95 -10.80 8.37
CA GLY A 52 1.13 -11.87 7.78
C GLY A 52 0.68 -11.56 6.35
N ALA A 53 -0.56 -11.91 6.03
CA ALA A 53 -1.12 -11.71 4.71
C ALA A 53 -1.19 -10.20 4.37
N PRO A 54 -0.69 -9.76 3.19
CA PRO A 54 -0.74 -8.37 2.78
C PRO A 54 -2.17 -7.84 2.81
N LYS A 55 -2.34 -6.73 3.53
CA LYS A 55 -3.61 -6.01 3.66
C LYS A 55 -3.36 -4.51 3.60
N LYS A 56 -4.41 -3.74 3.29
CA LYS A 56 -4.33 -2.28 3.30
C LYS A 56 -3.85 -1.81 4.68
N ILE A 57 -2.73 -1.08 4.70
CA ILE A 57 -2.25 -0.41 5.90
C ILE A 57 -2.95 0.94 5.97
N GLU A 58 -3.61 1.20 7.08
CA GLU A 58 -4.19 2.52 7.33
C GLU A 58 -3.04 3.51 7.55
N MET A 59 -2.92 4.46 6.62
CA MET A 59 -1.78 5.37 6.60
C MET A 59 -2.16 6.72 7.21
N ASN A 60 -1.43 7.10 8.25
CA ASN A 60 -1.55 8.39 8.91
C ASN A 60 -0.15 8.94 9.26
N LYS A 61 -0.13 10.16 9.83
CA LYS A 61 1.11 10.86 10.18
C LYS A 61 2.01 10.06 11.12
N ASP A 62 1.44 9.42 12.15
CA ASP A 62 2.21 8.64 13.13
C ASP A 62 2.82 7.38 12.48
N VAL A 63 2.01 6.63 11.73
CA VAL A 63 2.47 5.40 11.07
C VAL A 63 3.61 5.71 10.09
N ALA A 64 3.49 6.76 9.28
CA ALA A 64 4.50 7.14 8.30
C ALA A 64 5.82 7.61 8.95
N HIS A 65 5.76 8.44 9.99
CA HIS A 65 6.96 9.04 10.58
C HIS A 65 7.62 8.18 11.66
N ASN A 66 6.84 7.39 12.40
CA ASN A 66 7.34 6.70 13.59
C ASN A 66 7.41 5.18 13.44
N LYS A 67 6.68 4.58 12.50
CA LYS A 67 6.53 3.12 12.43
C LYS A 67 7.08 2.50 11.15
N LEU A 68 6.75 3.05 9.99
CA LEU A 68 7.07 2.41 8.69
C LEU A 68 8.13 3.18 7.91
N CYS A 69 7.78 4.34 7.35
CA CYS A 69 8.61 4.97 6.32
C CYS A 69 9.91 5.54 6.90
N VAL A 70 9.81 6.57 7.77
CA VAL A 70 10.98 7.28 8.27
C VAL A 70 11.80 6.42 9.23
N LYS A 71 11.16 5.53 10.00
CA LYS A 71 11.86 4.60 10.89
C LYS A 71 12.81 3.70 10.11
N CYS A 72 12.33 3.08 9.03
CA CYS A 72 13.16 2.24 8.18
C CYS A 72 14.25 3.05 7.46
N HIS A 73 13.91 4.19 6.85
CA HIS A 73 14.88 5.00 6.11
C HIS A 73 16.02 5.53 6.99
N LYS A 74 15.73 5.87 8.25
CA LYS A 74 16.75 6.27 9.23
C LYS A 74 17.61 5.08 9.66
N ALA A 75 17.00 3.94 9.96
CA ALA A 75 17.73 2.74 10.40
C ALA A 75 18.69 2.23 9.32
N GLU A 76 18.22 2.14 8.08
CA GLU A 76 18.99 1.67 6.93
C GLU A 76 19.88 2.76 6.32
N LYS A 77 19.76 4.00 6.79
CA LYS A 77 20.40 5.21 6.23
C LYS A 77 20.21 5.31 4.71
N LYS A 78 19.04 4.89 4.21
CA LYS A 78 18.69 4.81 2.79
C LYS A 78 17.27 5.33 2.56
N GLY A 79 17.08 6.06 1.47
CA GLY A 79 15.79 6.66 1.14
C GLY A 79 15.57 8.04 1.79
N PRO A 80 14.41 8.67 1.51
CA PRO A 80 14.11 10.03 1.94
C PRO A 80 13.95 10.13 3.46
N GLN A 81 14.62 11.11 4.08
CA GLN A 81 14.58 11.34 5.53
C GLN A 81 14.12 12.76 5.90
N GLY A 82 14.27 13.73 4.99
CA GLY A 82 13.81 15.10 5.15
C GLY A 82 12.34 15.27 4.78
N CYS A 83 11.71 16.32 5.32
CA CYS A 83 10.29 16.60 5.09
C CYS A 83 9.98 16.79 3.61
N LYS A 84 10.81 17.56 2.89
CA LYS A 84 10.65 17.86 1.45
C LYS A 84 11.08 16.69 0.55
N ASP A 85 11.74 15.68 1.08
CA ASP A 85 12.15 14.51 0.30
C ASP A 85 10.94 13.61 0.04
N CYS A 86 10.03 13.51 1.01
CA CYS A 86 8.76 12.81 0.88
C CYS A 86 7.62 13.71 0.39
N HIS A 87 7.47 14.91 0.97
CA HIS A 87 6.35 15.78 0.68
C HIS A 87 6.64 16.72 -0.50
N LYS A 88 5.87 16.57 -1.58
CA LYS A 88 5.97 17.39 -2.79
C LYS A 88 4.66 18.16 -2.99
N LYS A 89 4.75 19.48 -3.13
CA LYS A 89 3.62 20.36 -3.45
C LYS A 89 3.36 20.37 -4.95
#